data_AF-A0A6G0XJL2-F1
#
_entry.id   AF-A0A6G0XJL2-F1
#
_cell.length_a   1.000
_cell.length_b   1.000
_cell.length_c   1.000
_cell.angle_alpha   90.00
_cell.angle_beta   90.00
_cell.angle_gamma   90.00
#
_symmetry.space_group_name_H-M   'P 1'
#
loop_
_entity.id
_entity.type
_entity.pdbx_description
1 polymer ?
#
loop_
_entity_poly.entity_id
_entity_poly.type
_entity_poly.pdbx_seq_one_letter_code
_entity_poly.pdbx_strand_id
1 'polypeptide(L)'
;MSDHKFAVHAAMAGTAVLLVKHVVTGFFGAAAKFKAGSRAPEDTPDGKQSFGVADADPKDETLKAAKLVEMRWNRITMNDLENVPIGLVTTWAAIAAGADGKIVTSPRNINK
;
A
#
# COMPACT_ATOMS: atom_id res chain seq x y z
N MET A 1 4.64 31.45 -11.06
CA MET A 1 3.26 30.93 -11.32
C MET A 1 3.26 29.59 -12.08
N SER A 2 4.11 29.40 -13.10
CA SER A 2 4.20 28.12 -13.86
C SER A 2 4.62 26.92 -13.00
N ASP A 3 5.58 27.15 -12.10
CA ASP A 3 6.24 26.06 -11.37
C ASP A 3 5.36 25.49 -10.25
N HIS A 4 4.52 26.34 -9.65
CA HIS A 4 3.49 25.93 -8.70
C HIS A 4 2.41 25.05 -9.36
N LYS A 5 1.96 25.42 -10.57
CA LYS A 5 0.99 24.60 -11.33
C LYS A 5 1.58 23.23 -11.70
N PHE A 6 2.87 23.19 -12.06
CA PHE A 6 3.57 21.96 -12.33
C PHE A 6 3.64 21.05 -11.09
N ALA A 7 4.02 21.59 -9.93
CA ALA A 7 4.08 20.85 -8.67
C ALA A 7 2.71 20.26 -8.28
N VAL A 8 1.64 21.04 -8.43
CA VAL A 8 0.26 20.57 -8.18
C VAL A 8 -0.11 19.41 -9.10
N HIS A 9 0.11 19.52 -10.41
CA HIS A 9 -0.20 18.44 -11.35
C HIS A 9 0.60 17.16 -11.06
N ALA A 10 1.89 17.30 -10.73
CA ALA A 10 2.74 16.17 -10.36
C ALA A 10 2.24 15.48 -9.08
N ALA A 11 1.86 16.24 -8.06
CA ALA A 11 1.30 15.70 -6.82
C ALA A 11 -0.07 15.03 -7.04
N MET A 12 -0.92 15.59 -7.89
CA MET A 12 -2.19 14.96 -8.27
C MET A 12 -1.97 13.61 -8.97
N ALA A 13 -1.05 13.56 -9.95
CA ALA A 13 -0.72 12.32 -10.65
C ALA A 13 -0.13 11.27 -9.69
N GLY A 14 0.81 11.66 -8.83
CA GLY A 14 1.39 10.78 -7.81
C GLY A 14 0.36 10.25 -6.83
N THR A 15 -0.54 11.12 -6.36
CA THR A 15 -1.65 10.72 -5.47
C THR A 15 -2.57 9.71 -6.15
N ALA A 16 -2.92 9.92 -7.42
CA ALA A 16 -3.75 8.98 -8.18
C ALA A 16 -3.08 7.61 -8.34
N VAL A 17 -1.78 7.58 -8.67
CA VAL A 17 -1.01 6.33 -8.78
C VAL A 17 -0.98 5.58 -7.45
N LEU A 18 -0.73 6.29 -6.34
CA LEU A 18 -0.70 5.69 -5.01
C LEU A 18 -2.07 5.18 -4.57
N LEU A 19 -3.15 5.87 -4.94
CA LEU A 19 -4.51 5.41 -4.70
C LEU A 19 -4.80 4.11 -5.46
N VAL A 20 -4.47 4.06 -6.74
CA VAL A 20 -4.62 2.84 -7.56
C VAL A 20 -3.82 1.69 -6.94
N LYS A 21 -2.56 1.94 -6.55
CA LYS A 21 -1.73 0.94 -5.85
C LYS A 21 -2.42 0.43 -4.58
N HIS A 22 -2.96 1.32 -3.74
CA HIS A 22 -3.63 0.94 -2.50
C HIS A 22 -4.88 0.07 -2.75
N VAL A 23 -5.68 0.42 -3.75
CA VAL A 23 -6.86 -0.37 -4.15
C VAL A 23 -6.44 -1.76 -4.65
N VAL A 24 -5.45 -1.82 -5.53
CA VAL A 24 -4.95 -3.08 -6.11
C VAL A 24 -4.36 -3.99 -5.03
N THR A 25 -3.54 -3.45 -4.12
CA THR A 25 -2.98 -4.22 -2.99
C THR A 25 -4.06 -4.71 -2.04
N GLY A 26 -5.10 -3.91 -1.79
CA GLY A 26 -6.28 -4.32 -1.02
C GLY A 26 -7.01 -5.51 -1.65
N PHE A 27 -7.26 -5.50 -2.96
CA PHE A 27 -7.91 -6.62 -3.66
C PHE A 27 -7.10 -7.91 -3.58
N PHE A 28 -5.79 -7.86 -3.85
CA PHE A 28 -4.94 -9.04 -3.78
C PHE A 28 -4.75 -9.56 -2.34
N GLY A 29 -4.64 -8.65 -1.36
CA GLY A 29 -4.60 -9.01 0.05
C GLY A 29 -5.89 -9.69 0.51
N ALA A 30 -7.05 -9.18 0.08
CA ALA A 30 -8.34 -9.82 0.36
C ALA A 30 -8.41 -11.22 -0.27
N ALA A 31 -7.99 -11.38 -1.53
CA ALA A 31 -7.92 -12.68 -2.20
C ALA A 31 -7.00 -13.67 -1.47
N ALA A 32 -5.87 -13.21 -0.93
CA ALA A 32 -4.99 -14.03 -0.11
C ALA A 32 -5.65 -14.49 1.20
N LYS A 33 -6.41 -13.61 1.87
CA LYS A 33 -7.18 -13.95 3.10
C LYS A 33 -8.26 -15.00 2.86
N PHE A 34 -8.93 -14.96 1.70
CA PHE A 34 -9.88 -16.01 1.31
C PHE A 34 -9.19 -17.38 1.19
N LYS A 35 -8.02 -17.44 0.54
CA LYS A 35 -7.25 -18.69 0.39
C LYS A 35 -6.67 -19.21 1.71
N ALA A 36 -6.30 -18.30 2.61
CA ALA A 36 -5.75 -18.65 3.92
C ALA A 36 -6.81 -19.02 4.97
N GLY A 37 -8.10 -18.80 4.68
CA GLY A 37 -9.20 -19.12 5.61
C GLY A 37 -9.17 -18.24 6.87
N SER A 38 -8.71 -17.00 6.74
CA SER A 38 -8.51 -16.04 7.84
C SER A 38 -9.59 -14.96 7.90
N ARG A 39 -10.62 -15.04 7.06
CA ARG A 39 -11.80 -14.17 7.16
C ARG A 39 -12.61 -14.52 8.40
N ALA A 40 -13.53 -13.62 8.74
CA ALA A 40 -14.44 -13.80 9.86
C ALA A 40 -15.57 -14.80 9.53
N PRO A 41 -16.18 -15.50 10.52
CA PRO A 41 -17.08 -16.62 10.23
C PRO A 41 -18.38 -16.14 9.61
N GLU A 42 -18.75 -14.88 9.85
CA GLU A 42 -19.87 -14.20 9.21
C GLU A 42 -19.67 -14.03 7.70
N ASP A 43 -18.41 -13.89 7.24
CA ASP A 43 -18.08 -13.70 5.83
C ASP A 43 -17.99 -15.03 5.06
N THR A 44 -17.79 -16.16 5.73
CA THR A 44 -17.66 -17.47 5.07
C THR A 44 -18.12 -18.61 5.99
N PRO A 45 -19.45 -18.86 6.07
CA PRO A 45 -20.01 -19.88 6.96
C PRO A 45 -19.54 -21.31 6.67
N ASP A 46 -19.21 -21.59 5.40
CA ASP A 46 -18.87 -22.94 4.91
C ASP A 46 -17.35 -23.23 4.88
N GLY A 47 -16.52 -22.26 5.25
CA GLY A 47 -15.06 -22.39 5.18
C GLY A 47 -14.46 -23.02 6.45
N LYS A 48 -13.46 -23.90 6.31
CA LYS A 48 -12.58 -24.29 7.42
C LYS A 48 -11.75 -23.07 7.86
N GLN A 49 -12.34 -22.20 8.65
CA GLN A 49 -11.70 -20.99 9.15
C GLN A 49 -10.96 -21.29 10.45
N SER A 50 -9.72 -20.81 10.53
CA SER A 50 -8.89 -21.05 11.72
C SER A 50 -8.66 -19.82 12.57
N PHE A 51 -9.02 -18.60 12.16
CA PHE A 51 -8.69 -17.33 12.86
C PHE A 51 -7.22 -17.17 13.26
N GLY A 52 -6.31 -17.99 12.72
CA GLY A 52 -4.97 -18.14 13.28
C GLY A 52 -4.91 -18.82 14.67
N VAL A 53 -6.05 -19.28 15.21
CA VAL A 53 -6.21 -19.97 16.51
C VAL A 53 -6.18 -21.49 16.36
N ALA A 54 -6.76 -22.04 15.29
CA ALA A 54 -6.60 -23.46 15.00
C ALA A 54 -5.28 -23.68 14.24
N ASP A 55 -4.36 -24.42 14.85
CA ASP A 55 -3.17 -24.89 14.16
C ASP A 55 -3.63 -25.62 12.89
N ALA A 56 -3.13 -25.16 11.74
CA ALA A 56 -3.29 -25.93 10.53
C ALA A 56 -2.68 -27.29 10.83
N ASP A 57 -3.41 -28.38 10.54
CA ASP A 57 -2.87 -29.73 10.66
C ASP A 57 -1.46 -29.70 10.07
N PRO A 58 -0.40 -30.05 10.83
CA PRO A 58 0.98 -29.82 10.42
C PRO A 58 1.34 -30.46 9.07
N LYS A 59 0.48 -31.34 8.54
CA LYS A 59 0.59 -31.99 7.24
C LYS A 59 0.02 -31.19 6.05
N ASP A 60 -0.73 -30.11 6.28
CA ASP A 60 -1.32 -29.33 5.19
C ASP A 60 -0.38 -28.21 4.72
N GLU A 61 0.57 -28.58 3.87
CA GLU A 61 1.53 -27.66 3.26
C GLU A 61 0.85 -26.54 2.44
N THR A 62 -0.34 -26.81 1.89
CA THR A 62 -1.07 -25.85 1.06
C THR A 62 -1.62 -24.69 1.90
N LEU A 63 -2.17 -24.99 3.08
CA LEU A 63 -2.62 -23.98 4.04
C LEU A 63 -1.46 -23.16 4.61
N LYS A 64 -0.32 -23.79 4.87
CA LYS A 64 0.89 -23.07 5.33
C LYS A 64 1.38 -22.08 4.28
N ALA A 65 1.46 -22.51 3.01
CA ALA A 65 1.84 -21.63 1.91
C ALA A 65 0.85 -20.47 1.75
N ALA A 66 -0.46 -20.72 1.85
CA ALA A 66 -1.48 -19.68 1.79
C ALA A 66 -1.35 -18.64 2.93
N LYS A 67 -1.10 -19.08 4.16
CA LYS A 67 -0.86 -18.19 5.31
C LYS A 67 0.41 -17.35 5.15
N LEU A 68 1.49 -17.90 4.60
CA LEU A 68 2.72 -17.15 4.29
C LEU A 68 2.47 -16.04 3.26
N VAL A 69 1.70 -16.36 2.21
CA VAL A 69 1.30 -15.39 1.19
C VAL A 69 0.43 -14.28 1.80
N GLU A 70 -0.55 -14.64 2.64
CA GLU A 70 -1.36 -13.66 3.36
C GLU A 70 -0.52 -12.72 4.23
N MET A 71 0.41 -13.27 5.03
CA MET A 71 1.31 -12.46 5.86
C MET A 71 2.14 -11.49 5.02
N ARG A 72 2.60 -11.91 3.83
CA ARG A 72 3.32 -11.02 2.91
C ARG A 72 2.44 -9.89 2.43
N TRP A 73 1.20 -10.16 2.04
CA TRP A 73 0.25 -9.12 1.62
C TRP A 73 -0.09 -8.16 2.76
N ASN A 74 -0.30 -8.66 3.97
CA ASN A 74 -0.53 -7.81 5.14
C ASN A 74 0.65 -6.87 5.38
N ARG A 75 1.90 -7.34 5.27
CA ARG A 75 3.08 -6.48 5.40
C ARG A 75 3.14 -5.38 4.34
N ILE A 76 2.80 -5.69 3.09
CA ILE A 76 2.74 -4.69 2.00
C ILE A 76 1.70 -3.62 2.32
N THR A 77 0.48 -4.03 2.68
CA THR A 77 -0.61 -3.10 2.98
C THR A 77 -0.31 -2.24 4.20
N MET A 78 0.28 -2.81 5.26
CA MET A 78 0.67 -2.04 6.45
C MET A 78 1.79 -1.05 6.15
N ASN A 79 2.79 -1.44 5.35
CA ASN A 79 3.84 -0.52 4.91
C ASN A 79 3.27 0.66 4.10
N ASP A 80 2.27 0.41 3.26
CA ASP A 80 1.55 1.46 2.54
C ASP A 80 0.79 2.38 3.50
N LEU A 81 0.10 1.83 4.52
CA LEU A 81 -0.63 2.62 5.51
C LEU A 81 0.27 3.48 6.41
N GLU A 82 1.51 3.05 6.67
CA GLU A 82 2.48 3.82 7.47
C GLU A 82 3.14 4.94 6.64
N ASN A 83 3.49 4.68 5.38
CA ASN A 83 4.34 5.59 4.59
C ASN A 83 3.58 6.49 3.62
N VAL A 84 2.53 5.98 2.96
CA VAL A 84 1.81 6.74 1.92
C VAL A 84 1.08 7.95 2.52
N PRO A 85 0.35 7.85 3.64
CA PRO A 85 -0.31 9.02 4.23
C PRO A 85 0.66 10.13 4.60
N ILE A 86 1.78 9.79 5.25
CA ILE A 86 2.81 10.78 5.64
C ILE A 86 3.41 11.43 4.38
N GLY A 87 3.72 10.63 3.36
CA GLY A 87 4.24 11.13 2.09
C GLY A 87 3.29 12.13 1.43
N LEU A 88 2.00 11.78 1.31
CA LEU A 88 0.98 12.65 0.73
C LEU A 88 0.79 13.94 1.52
N VAL A 89 0.61 13.86 2.85
CA VAL A 89 0.46 15.04 3.71
C VAL A 89 1.66 15.97 3.56
N THR A 90 2.87 15.42 3.58
CA THR A 90 4.11 16.21 3.44
C THR A 90 4.21 16.87 2.07
N THR A 91 3.92 16.15 0.99
CA THR A 91 3.92 16.70 -0.38
C THR A 91 2.92 17.85 -0.52
N TRP A 92 1.68 17.66 -0.07
CA TRP A 92 0.65 18.69 -0.17
C TRP A 92 0.93 19.90 0.72
N ALA A 93 1.46 19.69 1.93
CA ALA A 93 1.90 20.78 2.81
C ALA A 93 3.05 21.59 2.19
N ALA A 94 4.02 20.94 1.56
CA ALA A 94 5.12 21.61 0.89
C ALA A 94 4.64 22.49 -0.28
N ILE A 95 3.69 22.00 -1.08
CA ILE A 95 3.08 22.77 -2.16
C ILE A 95 2.33 23.99 -1.62
N ALA A 96 1.55 23.82 -0.54
CA ALA A 96 0.83 24.91 0.11
C ALA A 96 1.78 25.98 0.68
N ALA A 97 2.95 25.57 1.17
CA ALA A 97 4.00 26.47 1.64
C ALA A 97 4.80 27.17 0.52
N GLY A 98 4.50 26.89 -0.76
CA GLY A 98 5.13 27.54 -1.90
C GLY A 98 6.40 26.86 -2.42
N ALA A 99 6.58 25.56 -2.19
CA ALA A 99 7.71 24.81 -2.73
C ALA A 99 7.79 24.91 -4.27
N ASP A 100 9.02 25.07 -4.79
CA ASP A 100 9.29 25.19 -6.22
C ASP A 100 9.28 23.81 -6.90
N GLY A 101 8.50 23.66 -7.97
CA GLY A 101 8.39 22.44 -8.78
C GLY A 101 9.68 22.05 -9.53
N LYS A 102 10.71 22.89 -9.56
CA LYS A 102 11.98 22.65 -10.26
C LYS A 102 13.07 21.99 -9.42
N ILE A 103 12.86 21.79 -8.12
CA ILE A 103 13.90 21.26 -7.21
C ILE A 103 14.30 19.81 -7.55
N VAL A 104 13.48 19.08 -8.32
CA VAL A 104 13.75 17.68 -8.69
C VAL A 104 14.49 17.51 -10.02
N THR A 105 14.53 18.52 -10.91
CA THR A 105 15.04 18.34 -12.29
C THR A 105 16.20 19.25 -12.69
N SER A 106 16.64 20.19 -11.84
CA SER A 106 17.83 20.99 -12.15
C SER A 106 19.10 20.17 -11.89
N PRO A 107 19.96 19.91 -12.90
CA PRO A 107 21.28 19.37 -12.65
C PRO A 107 22.01 20.36 -11.74
N ARG A 108 22.35 19.93 -10.53
CA ARG A 108 23.18 20.71 -9.61
C ARG A 108 24.51 20.98 -10.32
N ASN A 109 24.71 22.22 -10.79
CA ASN A 109 25.99 22.63 -11.35
C ASN A 109 27.03 22.62 -10.22
N ILE A 110 27.85 21.57 -10.21
CA ILE A 110 28.86 21.27 -9.19
C ILE A 110 30.19 21.99 -9.41
N ASN A 111 30.25 22.96 -10.32
CA ASN A 111 31.45 23.79 -10.53
C ASN A 111 31.30 25.16 -9.85
N LYS A 112 31.64 25.21 -8.57
CA LYS A 112 32.24 26.37 -7.91
C LYS A 112 33.51 25.89 -7.20
#